data_AF-A0A1R3FVT0-F1
#
_entry.id   AF-A0A1R3FVT0-F1
#
_cell.length_a   1.000
_cell.length_b   1.000
_cell.length_c   1.000
_cell.angle_alpha   90.00
_cell.angle_beta   90.00
_cell.angle_gamma   90.00
#
_symmetry.space_group_name_H-M   'P 1'
#
loop_
_entity.id
_entity.type
_entity.pdbx_description
1 polymer ?
#
loop_
_entity_poly.entity_id
_entity_poly.type
_entity_poly.pdbx_seq_one_letter_code
_entity_poly.pdbx_strand_id
1 'polypeptide(L)'
;MALNEKIFKRGKETKNLPALMFVGASNVLPEDEALNALFDRFLIRINVDYVNPELLQQVLLAGRKLENMVDIETPEILSHEIKELQNLCKAIDLRPIYEVYLNTIINLRNTGIVISDRRAVKLQNLIAASALICGRNEAILSDLWVLKHIWDTEEQIEILEGIINRTIEKDDHPKSHPQALQNKTPNPEEVMKDVKILVEKWNEGSLSFEEQNVIKDKLRYLQTRCDWIKNPEQKQYIQQEIESLWQKILQSI
;
A
#
# COMPACT_ATOMS: atom_id res chain seq x y z
N MET A 1 -22.42 9.58 9.55
CA MET A 1 -23.59 8.70 9.39
C MET A 1 -23.42 7.73 8.22
N ALA A 2 -23.27 8.20 6.98
CA ALA A 2 -23.19 7.31 5.81
C ALA A 2 -22.09 6.23 5.88
N LEU A 3 -20.83 6.58 6.19
CA LEU A 3 -19.72 5.61 6.16
C LEU A 3 -19.79 4.55 7.28
N ASN A 4 -20.18 4.95 8.49
CA ASN A 4 -20.18 4.04 9.66
C ASN A 4 -21.53 3.35 9.88
N GLU A 5 -22.62 4.09 9.75
CA GLU A 5 -23.96 3.60 10.05
C GLU A 5 -24.70 3.16 8.78
N LYS A 6 -24.17 3.44 7.59
CA LYS A 6 -24.84 3.20 6.30
C LYS A 6 -26.25 3.78 6.29
N ILE A 7 -26.40 4.97 6.87
CA ILE A 7 -27.68 5.67 7.00
C ILE A 7 -27.60 7.03 6.32
N PHE A 8 -28.66 7.37 5.58
CA PHE A 8 -28.94 8.69 5.05
C PHE A 8 -30.16 9.28 5.76
N LYS A 9 -30.02 10.51 6.26
CA LYS A 9 -31.12 11.25 6.91
C LYS A 9 -31.54 12.43 6.04
N ARG A 10 -32.85 12.55 5.79
CA ARG A 10 -33.46 13.68 5.09
C ARG A 10 -34.64 14.21 5.93
N GLY A 11 -34.40 15.26 6.70
CA GLY A 11 -35.37 15.77 7.67
C GLY A 11 -35.70 14.70 8.73
N LYS A 12 -36.96 14.27 8.79
CA LYS A 12 -37.42 13.20 9.70
C LYS A 12 -37.24 11.78 9.14
N GLU A 13 -36.94 11.63 7.85
CA GLU A 13 -36.75 10.32 7.23
C GLU A 13 -35.32 9.81 7.46
N THR A 14 -35.20 8.55 7.87
CA THR A 14 -33.93 7.83 8.00
C THR A 14 -33.99 6.61 7.07
N LYS A 15 -33.08 6.53 6.09
CA LYS A 15 -33.01 5.42 5.12
C LYS A 15 -31.67 4.70 5.23
N ASN A 16 -31.71 3.37 5.18
CA ASN A 16 -30.49 2.56 5.06
C ASN A 16 -29.97 2.65 3.62
N LEU A 17 -28.67 2.88 3.49
CA LEU A 17 -27.95 2.89 2.24
C LEU A 17 -27.57 1.46 1.86
N PRO A 18 -27.87 0.97 0.64
CA PRO A 18 -27.43 -0.34 0.17
C PRO A 18 -25.93 -0.35 -0.21
N ALA A 19 -25.12 0.48 0.44
CA ALA A 19 -23.70 0.65 0.13
C ALA A 19 -22.89 -0.58 0.56
N LEU A 20 -22.22 -1.20 -0.42
CA LEU A 20 -21.30 -2.31 -0.20
C LEU A 20 -19.89 -1.81 0.14
N MET A 21 -19.44 -0.77 -0.57
CA MET A 21 -18.11 -0.17 -0.45
C MET A 21 -18.22 1.36 -0.60
N PHE A 22 -17.30 2.07 0.04
CA PHE A 22 -17.06 3.50 -0.20
C PHE A 22 -15.62 3.66 -0.68
N VAL A 23 -15.43 4.40 -1.77
CA VAL A 23 -14.12 4.74 -2.32
C VAL A 23 -14.03 6.25 -2.37
N GLY A 24 -12.94 6.78 -1.83
CA GLY A 24 -12.58 8.20 -1.94
C GLY A 24 -11.23 8.30 -2.64
N ALA A 25 -11.06 9.36 -3.44
CA ALA A 25 -9.80 9.69 -4.09
C ALA A 25 -9.48 11.16 -3.81
N SER A 26 -8.20 11.46 -3.56
CA SER A 26 -7.69 12.80 -3.34
C SER A 26 -6.25 12.86 -3.83
N ASN A 27 -5.85 14.03 -4.36
CA ASN A 27 -4.47 14.29 -4.75
C ASN A 27 -3.62 14.80 -3.58
N VAL A 28 -4.25 15.19 -2.46
CA VAL A 28 -3.58 15.78 -1.29
C VAL A 28 -4.14 15.14 -0.02
N LEU A 29 -3.28 14.99 0.99
CA LEU A 29 -3.69 14.57 2.32
C LEU A 29 -4.49 15.67 3.05
N PRO A 30 -5.42 15.31 3.93
CA PRO A 30 -6.25 16.28 4.62
C PRO A 30 -5.47 17.09 5.66
N GLU A 31 -5.50 18.42 5.56
CA GLU A 31 -4.88 19.33 6.54
C GLU A 31 -5.86 19.74 7.66
N ASP A 32 -7.17 19.79 7.36
CA ASP A 32 -8.21 20.18 8.32
C ASP A 32 -8.65 19.01 9.24
N GLU A 33 -8.96 19.30 10.50
CA GLU A 33 -9.39 18.33 11.51
C GLU A 33 -10.66 17.55 11.09
N ALA A 34 -11.63 18.22 10.47
CA ALA A 34 -12.87 17.59 10.01
C ALA A 34 -12.62 16.58 8.88
N LEU A 35 -11.69 16.89 7.98
CA LEU A 35 -11.27 15.98 6.91
C LEU A 35 -10.43 14.82 7.47
N ASN A 36 -9.59 15.08 8.48
CA ASN A 36 -8.86 14.02 9.19
C ASN A 36 -9.82 13.03 9.88
N ALA A 37 -10.89 13.53 10.52
CA ALA A 37 -11.92 12.67 11.12
C ALA A 37 -12.70 11.85 10.06
N LEU A 38 -12.81 12.32 8.82
CA LEU A 38 -13.35 11.54 7.71
C LEU A 38 -12.32 10.52 7.21
N PHE A 39 -11.06 10.93 7.08
CA PHE A 39 -9.96 10.11 6.61
C PHE A 39 -9.70 8.89 7.51
N ASP A 40 -9.79 9.03 8.83
CA ASP A 40 -9.70 7.92 9.81
C ASP A 40 -10.83 6.88 9.66
N ARG A 41 -11.92 7.20 8.94
CA ARG A 41 -13.01 6.24 8.67
C ARG A 41 -12.73 5.32 7.48
N PHE A 42 -11.76 5.65 6.62
CA PHE A 42 -11.29 4.75 5.59
C PHE A 42 -10.33 3.73 6.20
N LEU A 43 -10.65 2.45 6.02
CA LEU A 43 -9.89 1.36 6.66
C LEU A 43 -8.54 1.14 5.97
N ILE A 44 -8.52 1.29 4.64
CA ILE A 44 -7.37 1.08 3.77
C ILE A 44 -7.13 2.33 2.93
N ARG A 45 -5.86 2.56 2.57
CA ARG A 45 -5.39 3.59 1.67
C ARG A 45 -4.36 3.01 0.72
N ILE A 46 -4.48 3.42 -0.53
CA ILE A 46 -3.62 2.98 -1.62
C ILE A 46 -3.04 4.25 -2.22
N ASN A 47 -1.72 4.39 -2.17
CA ASN A 47 -1.04 5.41 -2.94
C ASN A 47 -0.97 4.89 -4.39
N VAL A 48 -1.34 5.74 -5.34
CA VAL A 48 -1.37 5.42 -6.78
C VAL A 48 -0.47 6.40 -7.50
N ASP A 49 0.72 5.95 -7.83
CA ASP A 49 1.68 6.70 -8.63
C ASP A 49 1.46 6.52 -10.13
N TYR A 50 2.13 7.37 -10.91
CA TYR A 50 2.24 7.17 -12.35
C TYR A 50 2.88 5.81 -12.66
N VAL A 51 2.39 5.17 -13.71
CA VAL A 51 2.99 3.94 -14.21
C VAL A 51 4.43 4.19 -14.66
N ASN A 52 5.27 3.15 -14.56
CA ASN A 52 6.62 3.20 -15.10
C ASN A 52 6.56 3.61 -16.59
N PRO A 53 7.39 4.59 -17.05
CA PRO A 53 7.42 5.03 -18.44
C PRO A 53 7.49 3.91 -19.47
N GLU A 54 8.15 2.79 -19.15
CA GLU A 54 8.27 1.60 -20.02
C GLU A 54 6.93 0.90 -20.27
N LEU A 55 5.97 1.06 -19.35
CA LEU A 55 4.61 0.52 -19.46
C LEU A 55 3.61 1.54 -20.00
N LEU A 56 3.99 2.82 -20.14
CA LEU A 56 3.08 3.90 -20.52
C LEU A 56 2.41 3.62 -21.87
N GLN A 57 3.16 3.14 -22.85
CA GLN A 57 2.59 2.78 -24.16
C GLN A 57 1.46 1.74 -24.02
N GLN A 58 1.65 0.71 -23.18
CA GLN A 58 0.65 -0.32 -22.95
C GLN A 58 -0.60 0.24 -22.27
N VAL A 59 -0.41 1.15 -21.30
CA VAL A 59 -1.51 1.82 -20.60
C VAL A 59 -2.32 2.70 -21.55
N LEU A 60 -1.66 3.48 -22.41
CA LEU A 60 -2.34 4.32 -23.40
C LEU A 60 -3.15 3.48 -24.40
N LEU A 61 -2.58 2.35 -24.87
CA LEU A 61 -3.28 1.42 -25.75
C LEU A 61 -4.47 0.75 -25.04
N ALA A 62 -4.30 0.34 -23.78
CA ALA A 62 -5.38 -0.25 -22.97
C ALA A 62 -6.50 0.76 -22.69
N GLY A 63 -6.16 2.01 -22.34
CA GLY A 63 -7.13 3.09 -22.13
C GLY A 63 -7.98 3.34 -23.37
N ARG A 64 -7.35 3.36 -24.56
CA ARG A 64 -8.09 3.50 -25.82
C ARG A 64 -9.01 2.32 -26.13
N LYS A 65 -8.61 1.09 -25.78
CA LYS A 65 -9.47 -0.10 -25.93
C LYS A 65 -10.68 -0.05 -24.98
N LEU A 66 -10.47 0.42 -23.75
CA LEU A 66 -11.54 0.62 -22.75
C LEU A 66 -12.58 1.64 -23.22
N GLU A 67 -12.14 2.78 -23.78
CA GLU A 67 -13.05 3.78 -24.36
C GLU A 67 -13.89 3.21 -25.51
N ASN A 68 -13.30 2.31 -26.29
CA ASN A 68 -13.93 1.71 -27.46
C ASN A 68 -14.88 0.54 -27.13
N MET A 69 -15.19 0.30 -25.84
CA MET A 69 -16.18 -0.68 -25.35
C MET A 69 -16.15 -1.98 -26.16
N VAL A 70 -14.98 -2.60 -26.26
CA VAL A 70 -14.91 -3.97 -26.77
C VAL A 70 -15.59 -4.84 -25.72
N ASP A 71 -16.66 -5.56 -26.11
CA ASP A 71 -17.34 -6.57 -25.29
C ASP A 71 -16.32 -7.67 -24.89
N ILE A 72 -15.57 -7.39 -23.84
CA ILE A 72 -14.78 -8.38 -23.14
C ILE A 72 -15.73 -8.96 -22.10
N GLU A 73 -16.00 -10.27 -22.15
CA GLU A 73 -16.71 -10.95 -21.06
C GLU A 73 -15.91 -10.75 -19.77
N THR A 74 -16.35 -9.82 -18.94
CA THR A 74 -15.78 -9.58 -17.63
C THR A 74 -16.49 -10.44 -16.59
N PRO A 75 -15.77 -11.12 -15.68
CA PRO A 75 -16.41 -11.83 -14.59
C PRO A 75 -17.19 -10.83 -13.71
N GLU A 76 -18.45 -11.14 -13.45
CA GLU A 76 -19.35 -10.32 -12.63
C GLU A 76 -19.61 -10.98 -11.27
N ILE A 77 -20.00 -10.16 -10.28
CA ILE A 77 -20.48 -10.63 -8.99
C ILE A 77 -21.69 -9.80 -8.56
N LEU A 78 -22.72 -10.47 -8.08
CA LEU A 78 -23.96 -9.86 -7.65
C LEU A 78 -23.86 -9.32 -6.22
N SER A 79 -24.61 -8.25 -5.96
CA SER A 79 -24.61 -7.60 -4.65
C SER A 79 -24.99 -8.50 -3.47
N HIS A 80 -25.78 -9.55 -3.71
CA HIS A 80 -26.16 -10.51 -2.67
C HIS A 80 -25.04 -11.53 -2.39
N GLU A 81 -24.28 -11.94 -3.40
CA GLU A 81 -23.10 -12.81 -3.25
C GLU A 81 -22.03 -12.11 -2.42
N ILE A 82 -21.81 -10.80 -2.65
CA ILE A 82 -20.91 -9.99 -1.81
C ILE A 82 -21.35 -10.02 -0.33
N LYS A 83 -22.65 -9.91 -0.05
CA LYS A 83 -23.17 -9.95 1.32
C LYS A 83 -23.01 -11.34 1.94
N GLU A 84 -23.15 -12.39 1.14
CA GLU A 84 -22.89 -13.76 1.57
C GLU A 84 -21.42 -13.95 1.95
N LEU A 85 -20.49 -13.52 1.09
CA LEU A 85 -19.05 -13.53 1.37
C LEU A 85 -18.70 -12.73 2.64
N GLN A 86 -19.31 -11.56 2.83
CA GLN A 86 -19.15 -10.77 4.06
C GLN A 86 -19.64 -11.50 5.32
N ASN A 87 -20.68 -12.33 5.20
CA ASN A 87 -21.13 -13.17 6.30
C ASN A 87 -20.20 -14.35 6.55
N LEU A 88 -19.71 -15.00 5.49
CA LEU A 88 -18.73 -16.09 5.60
C LEU A 88 -17.43 -15.63 6.24
N CYS A 89 -16.98 -14.39 5.99
CA CYS A 89 -15.81 -13.81 6.65
C CYS A 89 -15.91 -13.85 8.19
N LYS A 90 -17.11 -13.76 8.77
CA LYS A 90 -17.31 -13.80 10.22
C LYS A 90 -17.02 -15.17 10.84
N ALA A 91 -17.03 -16.23 10.02
CA ALA A 91 -16.76 -17.60 10.45
C ALA A 91 -15.28 -17.99 10.30
N ILE A 92 -14.43 -17.12 9.72
CA ILE A 92 -13.00 -17.38 9.58
C ILE A 92 -12.34 -17.38 10.96
N ASP A 93 -11.55 -18.41 11.24
CA ASP A 93 -10.78 -18.50 12.47
C ASP A 93 -9.54 -17.59 12.43
N LEU A 94 -9.48 -16.62 13.34
CA LEU A 94 -8.34 -15.70 13.49
C LEU A 94 -7.40 -16.09 14.64
N ARG A 95 -7.72 -17.12 15.43
CA ARG A 95 -6.89 -17.56 16.56
C ARG A 95 -5.43 -17.85 16.16
N PRO A 96 -5.13 -18.46 15.01
CA PRO A 96 -3.74 -18.76 14.63
C PRO A 96 -2.85 -17.51 14.53
N ILE A 97 -3.42 -16.36 14.19
CA ILE A 97 -2.68 -15.10 14.00
C ILE A 97 -2.84 -14.11 15.15
N TYR A 98 -3.65 -14.42 16.17
CA TYR A 98 -4.10 -13.45 17.17
C TYR A 98 -2.93 -12.81 17.95
N GLU A 99 -2.01 -13.62 18.46
CA GLU A 99 -0.82 -13.13 19.18
C GLU A 99 0.09 -12.28 18.30
N VAL A 100 0.31 -12.71 17.05
CA VAL A 100 1.15 -11.95 16.11
C VAL A 100 0.49 -10.63 15.73
N TYR A 101 -0.82 -10.64 15.51
CA TYR A 101 -1.60 -9.44 15.22
C TYR A 101 -1.57 -8.45 16.38
N LEU A 102 -1.81 -8.92 17.61
CA LEU A 102 -1.74 -8.09 18.82
C LEU A 102 -0.37 -7.42 18.97
N ASN A 103 0.70 -8.21 18.87
CA ASN A 103 2.07 -7.70 18.95
C ASN A 103 2.38 -6.71 17.82
N THR A 104 1.86 -6.95 16.62
CA THR A 104 1.99 -6.02 15.48
C THR A 104 1.32 -4.69 15.77
N ILE A 105 0.07 -4.69 16.26
CA ILE A 105 -0.64 -3.45 16.63
C ILE A 105 0.10 -2.68 17.73
N ILE A 106 0.59 -3.37 18.76
CA ILE A 106 1.39 -2.73 19.84
C ILE A 106 2.66 -2.12 19.27
N ASN A 107 3.39 -2.86 18.44
CA ASN A 107 4.61 -2.37 17.81
C ASN A 107 4.35 -1.13 16.95
N LEU A 108 3.31 -1.14 16.11
CA LEU A 108 2.94 -0.01 15.26
C LEU A 108 2.61 1.24 16.08
N ARG A 109 1.88 1.09 17.20
CA ARG A 109 1.61 2.20 18.13
C ARG A 109 2.90 2.75 18.74
N ASN A 110 3.83 1.88 19.14
CA ASN A 110 5.13 2.29 19.71
C ASN A 110 6.04 2.99 18.69
N THR A 111 5.90 2.67 17.39
CA THR A 111 6.63 3.35 16.30
C THR A 111 5.95 4.65 15.84
N GLY A 112 4.91 5.11 16.53
CA GLY A 112 4.22 6.37 16.23
C GLY A 112 3.07 6.26 15.22
N ILE A 113 2.71 5.04 14.78
CA ILE A 113 1.57 4.81 13.88
C ILE A 113 0.32 4.59 14.72
N VAL A 114 -0.52 5.63 14.82
CA VAL A 114 -1.68 5.64 15.72
C VAL A 114 -2.84 4.85 15.14
N ILE A 115 -2.94 3.58 15.55
CA ILE A 115 -4.08 2.72 15.20
C ILE A 115 -5.08 2.73 16.35
N SER A 116 -6.23 3.36 16.18
CA SER A 116 -7.31 3.33 17.19
C SER A 116 -7.84 1.91 17.42
N ASP A 117 -8.38 1.64 18.62
CA ASP A 117 -8.96 0.32 18.94
C ASP A 117 -10.08 -0.06 17.96
N ARG A 118 -10.87 0.92 17.53
CA ARG A 118 -11.90 0.75 16.51
C ARG A 118 -11.32 0.24 15.18
N ARG A 119 -10.19 0.82 14.73
CA ARG A 119 -9.50 0.37 13.49
C ARG A 119 -8.92 -1.02 13.70
N ALA A 120 -8.25 -1.28 14.81
CA ALA A 120 -7.70 -2.59 15.14
C ALA A 120 -8.76 -3.70 15.18
N VAL A 121 -9.98 -3.42 15.65
CA VAL A 121 -11.10 -4.37 15.56
C VAL A 121 -11.57 -4.55 14.11
N LYS A 122 -11.74 -3.45 13.37
CA LYS A 122 -12.24 -3.52 11.98
C LYS A 122 -11.28 -4.21 11.01
N LEU A 123 -9.97 -4.05 11.19
CA LEU A 123 -8.93 -4.66 10.34
C LEU A 123 -8.97 -6.20 10.35
N GLN A 124 -9.46 -6.81 11.42
CA GLN A 124 -9.67 -8.26 11.49
C GLN A 124 -10.60 -8.78 10.39
N ASN A 125 -11.61 -8.00 9.98
CA ASN A 125 -12.48 -8.37 8.86
C ASN A 125 -11.73 -8.43 7.53
N LEU A 126 -10.69 -7.62 7.36
CA LEU A 126 -9.90 -7.57 6.14
C LEU A 126 -8.95 -8.78 6.06
N ILE A 127 -8.37 -9.16 7.20
CA ILE A 127 -7.58 -10.39 7.36
C ILE A 127 -8.45 -11.62 7.07
N ALA A 128 -9.67 -11.66 7.63
CA ALA A 128 -10.63 -12.73 7.36
C ALA A 128 -11.01 -12.82 5.87
N ALA A 129 -11.24 -11.69 5.22
CA ALA A 129 -11.54 -11.64 3.78
C ALA A 129 -10.36 -12.16 2.93
N SER A 130 -9.12 -11.82 3.29
CA SER A 130 -7.90 -12.34 2.66
C SER A 130 -7.84 -13.87 2.72
N ALA A 131 -8.12 -14.45 3.89
CA ALA A 131 -8.15 -15.90 4.07
C ALA A 131 -9.28 -16.56 3.26
N LEU A 132 -10.49 -15.98 3.30
CA LEU A 132 -11.67 -16.49 2.59
C LEU A 132 -11.45 -16.52 1.07
N ILE A 133 -10.88 -15.46 0.48
CA ILE A 133 -10.60 -15.38 -0.96
C ILE A 133 -9.54 -16.42 -1.37
N CYS A 134 -8.65 -16.80 -0.45
CA CYS A 134 -7.73 -17.93 -0.65
C CYS A 134 -8.37 -19.32 -0.43
N GLY A 135 -9.69 -19.39 -0.22
CA GLY A 135 -10.40 -20.64 0.04
C GLY A 135 -10.06 -21.28 1.39
N ARG A 136 -9.59 -20.50 2.36
CA ARG A 136 -9.25 -20.97 3.71
C ARG A 136 -10.37 -20.64 4.70
N ASN A 137 -10.49 -21.46 5.74
CA ASN A 137 -11.38 -21.26 6.88
C ASN A 137 -10.66 -20.67 8.11
N GLU A 138 -9.35 -20.49 8.02
CA GLU A 138 -8.50 -19.91 9.04
C GLU A 138 -7.50 -18.92 8.42
N ALA A 139 -7.21 -17.86 9.14
CA ALA A 139 -6.18 -16.90 8.77
C ALA A 139 -4.79 -17.43 9.14
N ILE A 140 -3.81 -17.11 8.30
CA ILE A 140 -2.38 -17.43 8.48
C ILE A 140 -1.56 -16.15 8.41
N LEU A 141 -0.27 -16.20 8.71
CA LEU A 141 0.53 -14.97 8.86
C LEU A 141 0.57 -14.16 7.56
N SER A 142 0.60 -14.82 6.40
CA SER A 142 0.57 -14.15 5.11
C SER A 142 -0.63 -13.20 4.94
N ASP A 143 -1.79 -13.44 5.58
CA ASP A 143 -2.97 -12.56 5.50
C ASP A 143 -2.76 -11.18 6.14
N LEU A 144 -1.73 -11.02 6.97
CA LEU A 144 -1.36 -9.73 7.56
C LEU A 144 -0.83 -8.74 6.50
N TRP A 145 -0.59 -9.18 5.25
CA TRP A 145 -0.17 -8.30 4.15
C TRP A 145 -1.09 -7.08 3.98
N VAL A 146 -2.39 -7.23 4.28
CA VAL A 146 -3.39 -6.15 4.16
C VAL A 146 -3.06 -4.94 5.04
N LEU A 147 -2.29 -5.15 6.11
CA LEU A 147 -1.89 -4.10 7.04
C LEU A 147 -0.89 -3.10 6.43
N LYS A 148 -0.28 -3.41 5.27
CA LYS A 148 0.58 -2.47 4.53
C LYS A 148 -0.18 -1.21 4.07
N HIS A 149 -1.50 -1.32 3.95
CA HIS A 149 -2.37 -0.28 3.41
C HIS A 149 -3.07 0.57 4.49
N ILE A 150 -2.58 0.59 5.73
CA ILE A 150 -3.24 1.30 6.84
C ILE A 150 -2.55 2.62 7.22
N TRP A 151 -1.55 3.05 6.45
CA TRP A 151 -0.78 4.28 6.66
C TRP A 151 -1.70 5.52 6.72
N ASP A 152 -1.33 6.51 7.54
CA ASP A 152 -1.99 7.83 7.60
C ASP A 152 -1.16 8.92 6.89
N THR A 153 0.16 8.75 6.81
CA THR A 153 1.07 9.60 6.02
C THR A 153 1.94 8.76 5.10
N GLU A 154 2.47 9.35 4.03
CA GLU A 154 3.25 8.61 3.03
C GLU A 154 4.55 8.05 3.60
N GLU A 155 5.17 8.73 4.56
CA GLU A 155 6.39 8.26 5.24
C GLU A 155 6.16 6.97 6.04
N GLN A 156 4.92 6.69 6.42
CA GLN A 156 4.57 5.46 7.14
C GLN A 156 4.49 4.24 6.22
N ILE A 157 4.37 4.42 4.90
CA ILE A 157 4.19 3.32 3.94
C ILE A 157 5.35 2.34 4.05
N GLU A 158 6.58 2.83 3.93
CA GLU A 158 7.78 1.98 3.97
C GLU A 158 7.99 1.33 5.34
N ILE A 159 7.71 2.06 6.42
CA ILE A 159 7.80 1.55 7.79
C ILE A 159 6.81 0.38 7.99
N LEU A 160 5.56 0.55 7.54
CA LEU A 160 4.54 -0.50 7.58
C LEU A 160 4.96 -1.70 6.75
N GLU A 161 5.39 -1.48 5.51
CA GLU A 161 5.85 -2.58 4.65
C GLU A 161 6.98 -3.36 5.30
N GLY A 162 7.99 -2.68 5.85
CA GLY A 162 9.10 -3.31 6.55
C GLY A 162 8.68 -4.15 7.76
N ILE A 163 7.83 -3.60 8.63
CA ILE A 163 7.32 -4.29 9.84
C ILE A 163 6.47 -5.51 9.45
N ILE A 164 5.58 -5.35 8.48
CA ILE A 164 4.68 -6.42 8.04
C ILE A 164 5.46 -7.50 7.29
N ASN A 165 6.40 -7.13 6.40
CA ASN A 165 7.27 -8.08 5.70
C ASN A 165 8.05 -8.96 6.67
N ARG A 166 8.68 -8.37 7.68
CA ARG A 166 9.39 -9.13 8.71
C ARG A 166 8.48 -10.10 9.49
N THR A 167 7.20 -9.76 9.60
CA THR A 167 6.21 -10.61 10.26
C THR A 167 5.78 -11.77 9.38
N ILE A 168 5.48 -11.53 8.11
CA ILE A 168 4.99 -12.55 7.16
C ILE A 168 6.10 -13.46 6.62
N GLU A 169 7.36 -13.00 6.53
CA GLU A 169 8.50 -13.80 6.05
C GLU A 169 8.84 -15.00 6.93
N LYS A 170 8.31 -15.03 8.15
CA LYS A 170 8.48 -16.16 9.08
C LYS A 170 7.60 -17.35 8.73
N ASP A 171 6.71 -17.21 7.74
CA ASP A 171 5.71 -18.19 7.36
C ASP A 171 5.97 -18.73 5.95
N ASP A 172 6.27 -20.02 5.82
CA ASP A 172 6.41 -20.71 4.53
C ASP A 172 5.17 -21.56 4.23
N HIS A 173 3.99 -21.07 4.62
CA HIS A 173 2.76 -21.81 4.46
C HIS A 173 2.47 -22.02 2.96
N PRO A 174 2.16 -23.25 2.49
CA PRO A 174 1.98 -23.55 1.08
C PRO A 174 0.76 -22.85 0.45
N LYS A 175 -0.18 -22.42 1.28
CA LYS A 175 -1.36 -21.63 0.90
C LYS A 175 -1.23 -20.15 1.25
N SER A 176 -0.01 -19.64 1.30
CA SER A 176 0.26 -18.21 1.52
C SER A 176 -0.48 -17.36 0.51
N HIS A 177 -1.01 -16.23 0.98
CA HIS A 177 -1.73 -15.31 0.12
C HIS A 177 -0.80 -14.78 -0.98
N PRO A 178 -1.17 -14.81 -2.28
CA PRO A 178 -0.29 -14.38 -3.37
C PRO A 178 0.23 -12.95 -3.23
N GLN A 179 -0.62 -12.02 -2.75
CA GLN A 179 -0.22 -10.62 -2.49
C GLN A 179 0.81 -10.45 -1.36
N ALA A 180 0.87 -11.40 -0.42
CA ALA A 180 1.89 -11.38 0.62
C ALA A 180 3.29 -11.60 0.02
N LEU A 181 3.36 -12.38 -1.06
CA LEU A 181 4.58 -12.69 -1.81
C LEU A 181 4.90 -11.64 -2.89
N GLN A 182 3.86 -10.98 -3.45
CA GLN A 182 4.02 -10.00 -4.53
C GLN A 182 4.51 -8.62 -4.07
N ASN A 183 4.32 -8.25 -2.80
CA ASN A 183 4.89 -7.03 -2.25
C ASN A 183 6.40 -7.22 -2.00
N LYS A 184 7.11 -7.17 -3.13
CA LYS A 184 8.56 -7.28 -3.30
C LYS A 184 9.28 -6.38 -2.30
N THR A 185 10.21 -6.96 -1.55
CA THR A 185 11.41 -6.22 -1.18
C THR A 185 11.95 -5.50 -2.42
N PRO A 186 12.35 -4.22 -2.34
CA PRO A 186 12.79 -3.45 -3.49
C PRO A 186 13.72 -4.28 -4.37
N ASN A 187 13.35 -4.48 -5.63
CA ASN A 187 14.16 -5.26 -6.55
C ASN A 187 15.49 -4.52 -6.74
N PRO A 188 16.64 -5.13 -6.35
CA PRO A 188 17.92 -4.43 -6.37
C PRO A 188 18.31 -3.95 -7.77
N GLU A 189 17.92 -4.68 -8.82
CA GLU A 189 18.19 -4.29 -10.20
C GLU A 189 17.36 -3.07 -10.62
N GLU A 190 16.10 -2.98 -10.18
CA GLU A 190 15.25 -1.81 -10.43
C GLU A 190 15.77 -0.58 -9.68
N VAL A 191 16.11 -0.73 -8.39
CA VAL A 191 16.69 0.36 -7.60
C VAL A 191 18.00 0.84 -8.21
N MET A 192 18.88 -0.08 -8.62
CA MET A 192 20.16 0.27 -9.24
C MET A 192 19.96 0.97 -10.60
N LYS A 193 18.97 0.52 -11.39
CA LYS A 193 18.60 1.18 -12.66
C LYS A 193 18.13 2.62 -12.42
N ASP A 194 17.29 2.84 -11.42
CA ASP A 194 16.80 4.17 -11.05
C ASP A 194 17.96 5.07 -10.59
N VAL A 195 18.89 4.54 -9.77
CA VAL A 195 20.10 5.27 -9.35
C VAL A 195 20.95 5.67 -10.57
N LYS A 196 21.18 4.76 -11.53
CA LYS A 196 21.95 5.08 -12.75
C LYS A 196 21.29 6.18 -13.58
N ILE A 197 19.97 6.16 -13.73
CA ILE A 197 19.23 7.22 -14.43
C ILE A 197 19.44 8.57 -13.76
N LEU A 198 19.42 8.63 -12.42
CA LEU A 198 19.70 9.88 -11.70
C LEU A 198 21.16 10.34 -11.88
N VAL A 199 22.12 9.41 -11.88
CA VAL A 199 23.54 9.72 -12.13
C VAL A 199 23.74 10.28 -13.54
N GLU A 200 23.14 9.66 -14.56
CA GLU A 200 23.22 10.13 -15.95
C GLU A 200 22.63 11.54 -16.09
N LYS A 201 21.41 11.75 -15.59
CA LYS A 201 20.77 13.07 -15.60
C LYS A 201 21.59 14.14 -14.90
N TRP A 202 22.22 13.81 -13.77
CA TRP A 202 23.09 14.75 -13.06
C TRP A 202 24.33 15.12 -13.89
N ASN A 203 24.93 14.14 -14.58
CA ASN A 203 26.12 14.35 -15.38
C ASN A 203 25.86 15.08 -16.71
N GLU A 204 24.63 15.07 -17.23
CA GLU A 204 24.24 15.85 -18.42
C GLU A 204 24.38 17.38 -18.22
N GLY A 205 24.45 17.85 -16.96
CA GLY A 205 24.97 19.17 -16.60
C GLY A 205 24.06 20.36 -16.91
N SER A 206 22.89 20.16 -17.52
CA SER A 206 21.93 21.20 -17.89
C SER A 206 20.64 21.16 -17.06
N LEU A 207 20.76 21.03 -15.73
CA LEU A 207 19.61 20.90 -14.84
C LEU A 207 19.25 22.23 -14.18
N SER A 208 17.96 22.57 -14.20
CA SER A 208 17.41 23.70 -13.44
C SER A 208 17.48 23.42 -11.92
N PHE A 209 17.34 24.47 -11.10
CA PHE A 209 17.33 24.32 -9.64
C PHE A 209 16.17 23.42 -9.15
N GLU A 210 15.04 23.47 -9.84
CA GLU A 210 13.87 22.63 -9.55
C GLU A 210 14.18 21.16 -9.86
N GLU A 211 14.79 20.88 -11.01
CA GLU A 211 15.19 19.53 -11.41
C GLU A 211 16.25 18.94 -10.47
N GLN A 212 17.19 19.76 -9.99
CA GLN A 212 18.17 19.35 -8.99
C GLN A 212 17.53 18.95 -7.67
N ASN A 213 16.51 19.67 -7.20
CA ASN A 213 15.77 19.31 -5.99
C ASN A 213 14.98 18.00 -6.19
N VAL A 214 14.32 17.83 -7.33
CA VAL A 214 13.63 16.56 -7.67
C VAL A 214 14.60 15.37 -7.65
N ILE A 215 15.82 15.55 -8.16
CA ILE A 215 16.85 14.49 -8.10
C ILE A 215 17.24 14.19 -6.65
N LYS A 216 17.45 15.20 -5.80
CA LYS A 216 17.76 15.01 -4.37
C LYS A 216 16.66 14.25 -3.66
N ASP A 217 15.39 14.59 -3.88
CA ASP A 217 14.25 13.93 -3.24
C ASP A 217 14.11 12.48 -3.71
N LYS A 218 14.26 12.23 -5.03
CA LYS A 218 14.30 10.87 -5.57
C LYS A 218 15.48 10.06 -5.04
N LEU A 219 16.63 10.68 -4.85
CA LEU A 219 17.82 10.01 -4.30
C LEU A 219 17.62 9.64 -2.83
N ARG A 220 16.97 10.49 -2.02
CA ARG A 220 16.56 10.15 -0.64
C ARG A 220 15.60 8.97 -0.64
N TYR A 221 14.59 9.01 -1.52
CA TYR A 221 13.64 7.91 -1.68
C TYR A 221 14.32 6.58 -2.03
N LEU A 222 15.25 6.58 -2.99
CA LEU A 222 16.01 5.39 -3.35
C LEU A 222 16.93 4.90 -2.22
N GLN A 223 17.47 5.82 -1.41
CA GLN A 223 18.28 5.48 -0.24
C GLN A 223 17.46 4.70 0.79
N THR A 224 16.26 5.17 1.11
CA THR A 224 15.36 4.47 2.03
C THR A 224 14.91 3.13 1.45
N ARG A 225 14.57 3.05 0.15
CA ARG A 225 14.29 1.78 -0.55
C ARG A 225 15.47 0.80 -0.46
N CYS A 226 16.70 1.28 -0.64
CA CYS A 226 17.89 0.45 -0.60
C CYS A 226 18.08 -0.24 0.77
N ASP A 227 17.61 0.37 1.86
CA ASP A 227 17.74 -0.20 3.20
C ASP A 227 16.97 -1.51 3.40
N TRP A 228 15.93 -1.73 2.58
CA TRP A 228 15.05 -2.90 2.63
C TRP A 228 15.46 -4.03 1.64
N ILE A 229 16.58 -3.88 0.93
CA ILE A 229 17.13 -4.92 0.06
C ILE A 229 17.72 -6.07 0.90
N LYS A 230 17.28 -7.32 0.63
CA LYS A 230 17.72 -8.52 1.36
C LYS A 230 19.17 -8.93 1.08
N ASN A 231 19.64 -8.79 -0.15
CA ASN A 231 21.00 -9.21 -0.52
C ASN A 231 22.01 -8.17 -0.03
N PRO A 232 22.90 -8.51 0.93
CA PRO A 232 23.82 -7.55 1.54
C PRO A 232 24.84 -6.99 0.54
N GLU A 233 25.31 -7.79 -0.42
CA GLU A 233 26.28 -7.34 -1.43
C GLU A 233 25.65 -6.33 -2.39
N GLN A 234 24.44 -6.63 -2.88
CA GLN A 234 23.71 -5.72 -3.77
C GLN A 234 23.28 -4.45 -3.04
N LYS A 235 22.84 -4.56 -1.78
CA LYS A 235 22.52 -3.41 -0.93
C LYS A 235 23.74 -2.50 -0.76
N GLN A 236 24.90 -3.06 -0.41
CA GLN A 236 26.12 -2.29 -0.20
C GLN A 236 26.58 -1.60 -1.47
N TYR A 237 26.49 -2.28 -2.62
CA TYR A 237 26.84 -1.70 -3.92
C TYR A 237 25.92 -0.52 -4.29
N ILE A 238 24.61 -0.66 -4.12
CA ILE A 238 23.65 0.42 -4.39
C ILE A 238 23.84 1.58 -3.42
N GLN A 239 24.10 1.32 -2.13
CA GLN A 239 24.40 2.36 -1.14
C GLN A 239 25.63 3.19 -1.53
N GLN A 240 26.70 2.53 -2.00
CA GLN A 240 27.92 3.23 -2.45
C GLN A 240 27.65 4.16 -3.64
N GLU A 241 26.82 3.74 -4.58
CA GLU A 241 26.47 4.53 -5.76
C GLU A 241 25.59 5.74 -5.40
N ILE A 242 24.64 5.54 -4.48
CA ILE A 242 23.82 6.63 -3.91
C ILE A 242 24.71 7.64 -3.17
N GLU A 243 25.64 7.18 -2.33
CA GLU A 243 26.58 8.05 -1.62
C GLU A 243 27.50 8.83 -2.57
N SER A 244 27.98 8.18 -3.64
CA SER A 244 28.81 8.82 -4.65
C SER A 244 28.06 9.97 -5.33
N LEU A 245 26.77 9.76 -5.67
CA LEU A 245 25.96 10.83 -6.26
C LEU A 245 25.70 11.96 -5.25
N TRP A 246 25.45 11.67 -3.98
CA TRP A 246 25.35 12.70 -2.94
C TRP A 246 26.60 13.56 -2.82
N GLN A 247 27.78 12.94 -2.86
CA GLN A 247 29.05 13.67 -2.81
C GLN A 247 29.21 14.61 -4.02
N LYS A 248 28.86 14.14 -5.23
CA LYS A 248 28.88 14.99 -6.43
C LYS A 248 27.93 16.17 -6.33
N ILE A 249 26.71 15.94 -5.83
CA ILE A 249 25.71 16.99 -5.61
C ILE A 249 26.21 18.04 -4.61
N LEU A 250 26.87 17.63 -3.53
CA LEU A 250 27.40 18.53 -2.50
C LEU A 250 28.61 19.33 -2.98
N GLN A 251 29.42 18.78 -3.90
CA GLN A 251 30.60 19.46 -4.47
C GLN A 251 30.26 20.46 -5.59
N SER A 252 29.06 20.38 -6.17
CA SER A 252 28.57 21.29 -7.21
C SER A 252 27.81 22.52 -6.69
N ILE A 253 27.72 22.68 -5.37
CA ILE A 253 27.17 23.86 -4.67
C ILE A 253 28.32 24.84 -4.42
#